data_AF-A0A7Y1X7I5-F1
#
_entry.id   AF-A0A7Y1X7I5-F1
#
_cell.length_a   1.000
_cell.length_b   1.000
_cell.length_c   1.000
_cell.angle_alpha   90.00
_cell.angle_beta   90.00
_cell.angle_gamma   90.00
#
_symmetry.space_group_name_H-M   'P 1'
#
loop_
_entity.id
_entity.type
_entity.pdbx_description
1 polymer ?
#
loop_
_entity_poly.entity_id
_entity_poly.type
_entity_poly.pdbx_seq_one_letter_code
_entity_poly.pdbx_strand_id
1 'polypeptide(L)'
;PTAAPSPGSLTFDVASAGSLELTLDGGAPELVTAVPNVDWIVDEVETFGRELEVEFVNGTVEVKFKAELEDGVLKTEIEIEDESFDDDSDDDPDDSDDDLGDDSDDSDDDSADDSDGSDDSHDD
;
A
#
# COMPACT_ATOMS: atom_id res chain seq x y z
N PRO A 1 36.75 0.00 -22.06
CA PRO A 1 36.03 0.99 -22.88
C PRO A 1 35.24 1.87 -21.92
N THR A 2 35.57 3.16 -21.82
CA THR A 2 34.82 4.10 -20.97
C THR A 2 33.74 4.72 -21.85
N ALA A 3 32.48 4.36 -21.62
CA ALA A 3 31.36 5.02 -22.27
C ALA A 3 31.37 6.50 -21.86
N ALA A 4 31.31 7.40 -22.84
CA ALA A 4 31.09 8.82 -22.57
C ALA A 4 29.65 8.97 -22.05
N PRO A 5 29.39 9.87 -21.07
CA PRO A 5 28.02 10.14 -20.66
C PRO A 5 27.26 10.69 -21.87
N SER A 6 26.19 9.99 -22.26
CA SER A 6 25.29 10.47 -23.30
C SER A 6 24.69 11.79 -22.82
N PRO A 7 24.69 12.87 -23.62
CA PRO A 7 24.03 14.12 -23.24
C PRO A 7 22.52 13.85 -23.18
N GLY A 8 22.02 13.54 -21.98
CA GLY A 8 20.62 13.14 -21.77
C GLY A 8 20.42 11.94 -20.85
N SER A 9 21.48 11.28 -20.36
CA SER A 9 21.30 10.25 -19.34
C SER A 9 21.05 10.86 -17.96
N LEU A 10 20.09 10.27 -17.25
CA LEU A 10 19.65 10.58 -15.91
C LEU A 10 19.97 9.38 -15.03
N THR A 11 20.62 9.63 -13.91
CA THR A 11 20.95 8.60 -12.92
C THR A 11 19.94 8.64 -11.78
N PHE A 12 19.40 7.49 -11.43
CA PHE A 12 18.44 7.31 -10.34
C PHE A 12 18.99 6.32 -9.32
N ASP A 13 18.85 6.66 -8.04
CA ASP A 13 19.23 5.78 -6.94
C ASP A 13 17.99 5.02 -6.46
N VAL A 14 18.00 3.70 -6.60
CA VAL A 14 16.87 2.81 -6.28
C VAL A 14 17.05 2.29 -4.86
N ALA A 15 16.99 3.23 -3.90
CA ALA A 15 17.15 2.95 -2.48
C ALA A 15 18.37 2.02 -2.20
N SER A 16 18.15 0.92 -1.47
CA SER A 16 19.20 -0.06 -1.17
C SER A 16 19.50 -1.01 -2.33
N ALA A 17 18.66 -1.06 -3.37
CA ALA A 17 18.72 -2.06 -4.43
C ALA A 17 19.81 -1.81 -5.47
N GLY A 18 20.13 -0.54 -5.74
CA GLY A 18 21.17 -0.19 -6.70
C GLY A 18 21.00 1.20 -7.29
N SER A 19 21.71 1.44 -8.38
CA SER A 19 21.58 2.66 -9.16
C SER A 19 21.28 2.33 -10.62
N LEU A 20 20.45 3.15 -11.24
CA LEU A 20 20.05 3.05 -12.64
C LEU A 20 20.55 4.25 -13.40
N GLU A 21 20.91 4.05 -14.66
CA GLU A 21 21.08 5.12 -15.63
C GLU A 21 20.09 4.89 -16.76
N LEU A 22 19.34 5.93 -17.08
CA LEU A 22 18.32 5.88 -18.12
C LEU A 22 18.36 7.15 -18.97
N THR A 23 17.93 7.04 -20.21
CA THR A 23 17.95 8.11 -21.20
C THR A 23 16.56 8.31 -21.77
N LEU A 24 16.28 9.49 -22.31
CA LEU A 24 15.05 9.76 -23.03
C LEU A 24 15.35 9.82 -24.53
N ASP A 25 14.94 8.80 -25.29
CA ASP A 25 15.05 8.78 -26.75
C ASP A 25 13.66 8.93 -27.37
N GLY A 26 13.47 9.94 -28.22
CA GLY A 26 12.19 10.17 -28.91
C GLY A 26 10.96 10.41 -28.00
N GLY A 27 11.17 10.67 -26.69
CA GLY A 27 10.09 10.79 -25.71
C GLY A 27 9.67 9.46 -25.07
N ALA A 28 10.55 8.46 -25.06
CA ALA A 28 10.42 7.22 -24.32
C ALA A 28 11.62 7.03 -23.37
N PRO A 29 11.42 6.58 -22.12
CA PRO A 29 12.51 6.20 -21.24
C PRO A 29 13.14 4.89 -21.74
N GLU A 30 14.47 4.90 -21.89
CA GLU A 30 15.27 3.72 -22.20
C GLU A 30 16.30 3.48 -21.11
N LEU A 31 16.41 2.24 -20.65
CA LEU A 31 17.44 1.85 -19.70
C LEU A 31 18.81 1.81 -20.39
N VAL A 32 19.77 2.58 -19.89
CA VAL A 32 21.15 2.57 -20.37
C VAL A 32 21.98 1.56 -19.59
N THR A 33 21.89 1.62 -18.26
CA THR A 33 22.55 0.64 -17.38
C THR A 33 21.76 0.46 -16.09
N ALA A 34 21.76 -0.75 -15.56
CA ALA A 34 21.32 -1.05 -14.19
C ALA A 34 22.49 -1.64 -13.42
N VAL A 35 22.83 -1.04 -12.28
CA VAL A 35 23.91 -1.49 -11.41
C VAL A 35 23.30 -1.86 -10.06
N PRO A 36 22.98 -3.16 -9.85
CA PRO A 36 22.49 -3.61 -8.56
C PRO A 36 23.59 -3.48 -7.49
N ASN A 37 23.17 -3.20 -6.26
CA ASN A 37 24.03 -3.24 -5.08
C ASN A 37 24.37 -4.70 -4.70
N VAL A 38 25.25 -4.86 -3.71
CA VAL A 38 25.66 -6.18 -3.22
C VAL A 38 24.43 -7.00 -2.80
N ASP A 39 24.42 -8.28 -3.19
CA ASP A 39 23.34 -9.24 -2.96
C ASP A 39 22.02 -8.98 -3.73
N TRP A 40 21.84 -7.82 -4.38
CA TRP A 40 20.71 -7.56 -5.27
C TRP A 40 20.96 -8.10 -6.67
N ILE A 41 19.89 -8.53 -7.33
CA ILE A 41 19.91 -8.88 -8.75
C ILE A 41 18.80 -8.10 -9.46
N VAL A 42 19.03 -7.76 -10.72
CA VAL A 42 17.96 -7.28 -11.60
C VAL A 42 17.20 -8.53 -12.06
N ASP A 43 15.95 -8.64 -11.68
CA ASP A 43 15.10 -9.77 -12.06
C ASP A 43 14.43 -9.49 -13.41
N GLU A 44 13.72 -8.36 -13.48
CA GLU A 44 12.95 -7.98 -14.65
C GLU A 44 13.23 -6.53 -15.08
N VAL A 45 13.20 -6.31 -16.40
CA VAL A 45 13.25 -4.99 -17.02
C VAL A 45 12.19 -4.97 -18.12
N GLU A 46 11.16 -4.17 -17.92
CA GLU A 46 10.09 -3.98 -18.91
C GLU A 46 10.06 -2.55 -19.41
N THR A 47 9.86 -2.39 -20.71
CA THR A 47 9.66 -1.07 -21.34
C THR A 47 8.38 -1.11 -22.15
N PHE A 48 7.42 -0.26 -21.80
CA PHE A 48 6.15 -0.16 -22.49
C PHE A 48 5.87 1.27 -22.93
N GLY A 49 6.24 1.60 -24.18
CA GLY A 49 5.96 2.91 -24.76
C GLY A 49 6.70 4.05 -24.06
N ARG A 50 6.03 4.70 -23.10
CA ARG A 50 6.59 5.83 -22.31
C ARG A 50 6.88 5.45 -20.87
N GLU A 51 6.75 4.17 -20.55
CA GLU A 51 6.93 3.60 -19.22
C GLU A 51 8.13 2.64 -19.26
N LEU A 52 8.96 2.70 -18.22
CA LEU A 52 10.07 1.80 -17.95
C LEU A 52 9.91 1.29 -16.53
N GLU A 53 9.91 -0.02 -16.37
CA GLU A 53 9.88 -0.70 -15.08
C GLU A 53 11.16 -1.53 -14.94
N VAL A 54 11.78 -1.45 -13.77
CA VAL A 54 12.95 -2.24 -13.41
C VAL A 54 12.74 -2.83 -12.03
N GLU A 55 12.82 -4.15 -11.94
CA GLU A 55 12.65 -4.90 -10.71
C GLU A 55 13.99 -5.44 -10.21
N PHE A 56 14.22 -5.22 -8.92
CA PHE A 56 15.38 -5.72 -8.20
C PHE A 56 14.91 -6.65 -7.10
N VAL A 57 15.55 -7.80 -6.96
CA VAL A 57 15.21 -8.75 -5.89
C VAL A 57 16.44 -9.09 -5.05
N ASN A 58 16.22 -9.27 -3.76
CA ASN A 58 17.20 -9.73 -2.78
C ASN A 58 16.54 -10.67 -1.78
N GLY A 59 16.53 -11.97 -2.10
CA GLY A 59 15.92 -12.97 -1.22
C GLY A 59 14.39 -12.82 -1.17
N THR A 60 13.89 -12.24 -0.07
CA THR A 60 12.46 -11.97 0.21
C THR A 60 12.09 -10.49 0.04
N VAL A 61 13.05 -9.65 -0.35
CA VAL A 61 12.82 -8.22 -0.59
C VAL A 61 12.83 -7.96 -2.09
N GLU A 62 11.81 -7.26 -2.56
CA GLU A 62 11.61 -6.85 -3.94
C GLU A 62 11.54 -5.32 -3.99
N VAL A 63 12.22 -4.71 -4.95
CA VAL A 63 12.23 -3.26 -5.15
C VAL A 63 11.97 -2.96 -6.61
N LYS A 64 10.85 -2.28 -6.86
CA LYS A 64 10.38 -1.94 -8.19
C LYS A 64 10.59 -0.45 -8.44
N PHE A 65 11.33 -0.14 -9.49
CA PHE A 65 11.51 1.21 -10.00
C PHE A 65 10.63 1.40 -11.23
N LYS A 66 9.75 2.39 -11.21
CA LYS A 66 8.92 2.79 -12.34
C LYS A 66 9.28 4.19 -12.80
N ALA A 67 9.41 4.38 -14.10
CA ALA A 67 9.62 5.67 -14.74
C ALA A 67 8.62 5.86 -15.89
N GLU A 68 7.80 6.91 -15.80
CA GLU A 68 6.77 7.25 -16.80
C GLU A 68 6.99 8.66 -17.32
N LEU A 69 6.94 8.84 -18.65
CA LEU A 69 6.96 10.17 -19.27
C LEU A 69 5.55 10.64 -19.63
N GLU A 70 5.01 11.56 -18.83
CA GLU A 70 3.70 12.19 -19.03
C GLU A 70 3.86 13.71 -19.28
N ASP A 71 3.26 14.24 -20.34
CA ASP A 71 3.33 15.66 -20.72
C ASP A 71 4.77 16.25 -20.80
N GLY A 72 5.75 15.41 -21.11
CA GLY A 72 7.17 15.79 -21.17
C GLY A 72 7.85 15.92 -19.81
N VAL A 73 7.18 15.50 -18.74
CA VAL A 73 7.71 15.39 -17.38
C VAL A 73 7.92 13.92 -17.07
N LEU A 74 9.15 13.56 -16.68
CA LEU A 74 9.47 12.21 -16.22
C LEU A 74 9.06 12.10 -14.75
N LYS A 75 8.09 11.24 -14.47
CA LYS A 75 7.71 10.82 -13.12
C LYS A 75 8.42 9.51 -12.80
N THR A 76 8.92 9.41 -11.58
CA THR A 76 9.60 8.21 -11.10
C THR A 76 9.06 7.80 -9.74
N GLU A 77 8.81 6.50 -9.57
CA GLU A 77 8.30 5.91 -8.33
C GLU A 77 9.16 4.69 -7.95
N ILE A 78 9.38 4.51 -6.66
CA ILE A 78 10.12 3.38 -6.10
C ILE A 78 9.22 2.71 -5.08
N GLU A 79 8.88 1.46 -5.33
CA GLU A 79 8.08 0.60 -4.44
C GLU A 79 9.01 -0.47 -3.85
N ILE A 80 8.86 -0.73 -2.55
CA ILE A 80 9.66 -1.71 -1.81
C ILE A 80 8.67 -2.67 -1.16
N GLU A 81 8.73 -3.94 -1.55
CA GLU A 81 7.93 -5.03 -1.02
C GLU A 81 8.87 -5.96 -0.26
N ASP A 82 8.57 -6.22 1.02
CA ASP A 82 9.34 -7.17 1.84
C ASP A 82 8.39 -8.27 2.31
N GLU A 83 8.54 -9.47 1.77
CA GLU A 83 7.75 -10.64 2.19
C GLU A 83 8.06 -11.06 3.63
N SER A 84 9.10 -10.48 4.26
CA SER A 84 9.43 -10.71 5.66
C SER A 84 8.55 -9.91 6.64
N PHE A 85 7.77 -8.93 6.15
CA PHE A 85 6.74 -8.26 6.93
C PHE A 85 5.45 -9.11 6.90
N ASP A 86 5.47 -10.23 7.63
CA ASP A 86 4.28 -10.62 8.39
C ASP A 86 4.03 -9.46 9.37
N ASP A 87 3.25 -8.48 8.91
CA ASP A 87 2.68 -7.43 9.75
C ASP A 87 1.67 -8.09 10.70
N ASP A 88 2.21 -8.75 11.72
CA ASP A 88 1.53 -8.99 13.00
C ASP A 88 1.44 -7.64 13.75
N SER A 89 1.08 -6.56 13.05
CA SER A 89 0.50 -5.38 13.69
C SER A 89 -0.96 -5.69 13.93
N ASP A 90 -1.17 -6.65 14.85
CA ASP A 90 -2.28 -6.68 15.78
C ASP A 90 -2.20 -5.36 16.60
N ASP A 91 -2.56 -4.25 15.97
CA ASP A 91 -3.03 -3.04 16.64
C ASP A 91 -4.56 -3.13 16.68
N ASP A 92 -5.06 -4.25 17.20
CA ASP A 92 -6.38 -4.27 17.82
C ASP A 92 -6.21 -3.60 19.19
N PRO A 93 -6.78 -2.40 19.44
CA PRO A 93 -6.82 -1.87 20.78
C PRO A 93 -7.64 -2.85 21.63
N ASP A 94 -6.93 -3.56 22.50
CA ASP A 94 -7.37 -4.30 23.67
C ASP A 94 -8.65 -3.67 24.28
N ASP A 95 -9.80 -4.11 23.78
CA ASP A 95 -11.11 -3.99 24.43
C ASP A 95 -11.14 -5.10 25.49
N SER A 96 -10.32 -4.94 26.53
CA SER A 96 -10.43 -5.74 27.74
C SER A 96 -11.67 -5.28 28.50
N ASP A 97 -12.78 -5.90 28.13
CA ASP A 97 -13.99 -6.02 28.91
C ASP A 97 -13.70 -7.01 30.07
N ASP A 98 -13.44 -6.51 31.28
CA ASP A 98 -13.62 -7.28 32.52
C ASP A 98 -14.09 -6.42 33.72
N ASP A 99 -15.42 -6.29 33.78
CA ASP A 99 -16.30 -6.71 34.89
C ASP A 99 -15.76 -6.59 36.33
N LEU A 100 -16.35 -5.69 37.14
CA LEU A 100 -16.73 -5.96 38.54
C LEU A 100 -17.90 -5.03 38.96
N GLY A 101 -19.01 -5.67 39.35
CA GLY A 101 -20.33 -5.07 39.44
C GLY A 101 -20.63 -4.17 40.64
N ASP A 102 -21.86 -3.66 40.63
CA ASP A 102 -22.59 -3.32 41.85
C ASP A 102 -24.09 -3.45 41.57
N ASP A 103 -24.66 -4.44 42.24
CA ASP A 103 -26.07 -4.78 42.31
C ASP A 103 -26.78 -3.68 43.12
N SER A 104 -27.50 -2.80 42.44
CA SER A 104 -28.40 -1.85 43.08
C SER A 104 -29.84 -2.19 42.69
N ASP A 105 -30.43 -3.04 43.52
CA ASP A 105 -31.87 -3.22 43.71
C ASP A 105 -32.51 -1.84 43.94
N ASP A 106 -33.19 -1.30 42.92
CA ASP A 106 -34.14 -0.20 43.08
C ASP A 106 -35.54 -0.74 42.78
N SER A 107 -36.11 -1.28 43.84
CA SER A 107 -37.51 -1.62 43.96
C SER A 107 -38.34 -0.33 43.98
N ASP A 108 -38.97 0.05 42.87
CA ASP A 108 -40.11 0.96 42.89
C ASP A 108 -41.28 0.41 42.05
N ASP A 109 -42.20 -0.15 42.84
CA ASP A 109 -43.60 -0.45 42.58
C ASP A 109 -44.34 0.82 42.13
N ASP A 110 -44.83 0.84 40.89
CA ASP A 110 -45.99 1.65 40.53
C ASP A 110 -46.86 0.90 39.52
N SER A 111 -47.81 0.16 40.09
CA SER A 111 -48.93 -0.45 39.40
C SER A 111 -49.94 0.64 38.99
N ALA A 112 -50.02 0.97 37.71
CA ALA A 112 -51.14 1.71 37.12
C ALA A 112 -51.56 0.99 35.82
N ASP A 113 -52.60 0.17 35.87
CA ASP A 113 -53.98 0.57 35.53
C ASP A 113 -54.11 0.94 34.04
N ASP A 114 -54.26 -0.08 33.19
CA ASP A 114 -54.83 0.11 31.86
C ASP A 114 -56.13 -0.70 31.76
N SER A 115 -57.15 -0.11 32.37
CA SER A 115 -58.52 0.01 31.84
C SER A 115 -58.95 -1.03 30.79
N ASP A 116 -59.68 -2.03 31.26
CA ASP A 116 -60.65 -2.82 30.50
C ASP A 116 -61.73 -1.89 29.93
N GLY A 117 -61.49 -1.41 28.71
CA GLY A 117 -62.33 -0.48 27.96
C GLY A 117 -62.94 -1.13 26.73
N SER A 118 -64.06 -1.80 26.97
CA SER A 118 -65.14 -2.25 26.07
C SER A 118 -65.23 -1.62 24.65
N ASP A 119 -65.64 -2.47 23.71
CA ASP A 119 -66.56 -2.20 22.58
C ASP A 119 -65.96 -1.61 21.28
N ASP A 120 -65.91 -2.42 20.20
CA ASP A 120 -66.54 -2.05 18.90
C ASP A 120 -66.59 -3.23 17.90
N SER A 121 -67.84 -3.62 17.58
CA SER A 121 -68.41 -4.16 16.33
C SER A 121 -67.76 -5.32 15.52
N HIS A 122 -68.48 -6.46 15.44
CA HIS A 122 -68.44 -7.39 14.31
C HIS A 122 -69.85 -7.59 13.74
N ASP A 123 -69.99 -7.29 12.46
CA ASP A 123 -71.19 -7.34 11.63
C ASP A 123 -71.20 -8.69 10.86
N ASP A 124 -72.19 -9.56 11.15
CA ASP A 124 -72.89 -10.47 10.20
C ASP A 124 -74.12 -11.12 10.88
#